data_AF-A0A6G0JPB9-F1
#
_entry.id   AF-A0A6G0JPB9-F1
#
_cell.length_a   1.000
_cell.length_b   1.000
_cell.length_c   1.000
_cell.angle_alpha   90.00
_cell.angle_beta   90.00
_cell.angle_gamma   90.00
#
_symmetry.space_group_name_H-M   'P 1'
#
loop_
_entity.id
_entity.type
_entity.pdbx_description
1 polymer ?
#
loop_
_entity_poly.entity_id
_entity_poly.type
_entity_poly.pdbx_seq_one_letter_code
_entity_poly.pdbx_strand_id
1 'polypeptide(L)' 'MDFVTHMPKSARGNTFLLLFQDIFSGYVMCKPMSSTTAQDVAEAYEERVFRSFGASSLIRHD' A
#
# COMPACT_ATOMS: atom_id res chain seq x y z
N MET A 1 -4.26 -6.53 -0.51
CA MET A 1 -3.54 -5.33 -0.97
C MET A 1 -4.16 -4.94 -2.28
N ASP A 2 -4.44 -3.65 -2.47
CA ASP A 2 -5.01 -3.16 -3.72
C ASP A 2 -4.67 -1.67 -3.92
N PHE A 3 -4.97 -1.14 -5.10
CA PHE A 3 -4.74 0.25 -5.46
C PHE A 3 -6.03 1.01 -5.72
N VAL A 4 -6.09 2.24 -5.21
CA VAL A 4 -6.97 3.26 -5.76
C VAL A 4 -6.20 4.05 -6.82
N THR A 5 -6.66 3.95 -8.06
CA THR A 5 -6.07 4.61 -9.23
C THR A 5 -6.83 5.88 -9.60
N HIS A 6 -6.30 6.66 -10.54
CA HIS A 6 -6.91 7.89 -11.08
C HIS A 6 -7.28 8.95 -10.03
N MET A 7 -6.53 9.02 -8.93
CA MET A 7 -6.75 10.05 -7.92
C MET A 7 -6.27 11.42 -8.42
N PRO A 8 -6.90 12.53 -7.98
CA PRO A 8 -6.37 13.86 -8.19
C PRO A 8 -4.93 13.95 -7.67
N LYS A 9 -4.08 14.65 -8.42
CA LYS A 9 -2.67 14.80 -8.06
C LYS A 9 -2.56 15.53 -6.72
N SER A 10 -1.99 14.86 -5.72
CA SER A 10 -1.71 15.49 -4.42
C SER A 10 -0.65 16.58 -4.54
N ALA A 11 -0.52 17.43 -3.51
CA ALA A 11 0.53 18.46 -3.45
C ALA A 11 1.96 17.91 -3.61
N ARG A 12 2.18 16.63 -3.27
CA ARG A 12 3.46 15.93 -3.42
C ARG A 12 3.60 15.17 -4.75
N GLY A 13 2.60 15.26 -5.63
CA GLY A 13 2.62 14.64 -6.95
C GLY A 13 2.13 13.20 -7.02
N ASN A 14 1.67 12.61 -5.92
CA ASN A 14 1.09 11.27 -5.90
C ASN A 14 -0.30 11.26 -6.54
N THR A 15 -0.58 10.24 -7.35
CA THR A 15 -1.85 10.02 -8.07
C THR A 15 -2.47 8.65 -7.79
N PHE A 16 -1.81 7.85 -6.94
CA PHE A 16 -2.24 6.52 -6.53
C PHE A 16 -2.28 6.43 -5.01
N LEU A 17 -3.13 5.55 -4.49
CA LEU A 17 -3.15 5.18 -3.08
C LEU A 17 -3.06 3.66 -2.96
N LEU A 18 -1.97 3.17 -2.38
CA LEU A 18 -1.80 1.75 -2.07
C LEU A 18 -2.45 1.42 -0.73
N LEU A 19 -3.27 0.38 -0.71
CA LEU A 19 -4.02 -0.07 0.45
C LEU A 19 -3.52 -1.44 0.93
N PHE A 20 -3.31 -1.55 2.24
CA PHE A 20 -3.04 -2.79 2.95
C PHE A 20 -4.17 -3.01 3.94
N GLN A 21 -4.90 -4.10 3.80
CA GLN A 21 -5.94 -4.48 4.74
C GLN A 21 -5.52 -5.77 5.42
N ASP A 22 -5.55 -5.78 6.75
CA ASP A 22 -5.54 -7.00 7.51
C ASP A 22 -6.91 -7.69 7.41
N ILE A 23 -6.91 -8.93 6.94
CA ILE A 23 -8.15 -9.69 6.71
C ILE A 23 -8.80 -10.09 8.04
N PHE A 24 -8.02 -10.26 9.11
CA PHE A 24 -8.53 -10.71 10.39
C PHE A 24 -9.24 -9.58 11.16
N SER A 25 -8.57 -8.44 11.34
CA SER A 25 -9.13 -7.29 12.08
C SER A 25 -9.88 -6.29 11.20
N GLY A 26 -9.72 -6.37 9.88
CA GLY A 26 -10.22 -5.37 8.94
C GLY A 26 -9.43 -4.06 8.95
N TYR A 27 -8.32 -3.97 9.70
CA TYR A 27 -7.52 -2.76 9.82
C TYR A 27 -6.87 -2.39 8.49
N VAL A 28 -7.01 -1.12 8.08
CA VAL A 28 -6.52 -0.61 6.79
C VAL A 28 -5.41 0.40 6.99
N MET A 29 -4.29 0.19 6.31
CA MET A 29 -3.22 1.15 6.13
C MET A 29 -3.15 1.62 4.69
N CYS A 30 -2.81 2.88 4.48
CA CYS A 30 -2.68 3.45 3.14
C CYS A 30 -1.34 4.19 2.94
N LYS A 31 -0.72 4.04 1.78
CA LYS A 31 0.46 4.82 1.36
C LYS A 31 0.17 5.52 0.03
N PRO A 32 0.26 6.86 -0.04
CA PRO A 32 0.13 7.57 -1.31
C PRO A 32 1.38 7.34 -2.16
N MET A 33 1.17 7.06 -3.45
CA MET A 33 2.21 6.64 -4.38
C MET A 33 2.18 7.51 -5.66
N SER A 34 3.36 7.80 -6.19
CA SER A 34 3.55 8.45 -7.50
C SER A 34 3.68 7.45 -8.65
N SER A 35 3.99 6.19 -8.33
CA SER A 35 4.25 5.09 -9.24
C SER A 35 3.73 3.78 -8.65
N THR A 36 3.43 2.81 -9.52
CA THR A 36 2.90 1.49 -9.15
C THR A 36 3.85 0.36 -9.55
N THR A 37 5.16 0.64 -9.69
CA THR A 37 6.12 -0.42 -9.99
C THR A 37 6.22 -1.41 -8.83
N ALA A 38 6.56 -2.65 -9.13
CA ALA A 38 6.69 -3.69 -8.11
C ALA A 38 7.71 -3.32 -7.01
N GLN A 39 8.77 -2.61 -7.37
CA GLN A 39 9.77 -2.13 -6.42
C GLN A 39 9.19 -1.09 -5.46
N ASP A 40 8.47 -0.09 -5.97
CA ASP A 40 7.84 0.95 -5.15
C ASP A 40 6.81 0.33 -4.18
N VAL A 41 6.09 -0.69 -4.64
CA VAL A 41 5.13 -1.45 -3.81
C VAL A 41 5.82 -2.24 -2.70
N ALA A 42 6.94 -2.90 -3.02
CA ALA A 42 7.71 -3.65 -2.04
C ALA A 42 8.26 -2.73 -0.94
N GLU A 43 8.82 -1.57 -1.31
CA GLU A 43 9.29 -0.55 -0.37
C GLU A 43 8.13 0.01 0.47
N ALA A 44 6.99 0.28 -0.15
CA ALA A 44 5.78 0.68 0.56
C ALA A 44 5.27 -0.35 1.57
N TYR A 45 5.31 -1.63 1.22
CA TYR A 45 4.95 -2.71 2.12
C TYR A 45 5.94 -2.84 3.28
N GLU A 46 7.24 -2.76 3.01
CA GLU A 46 8.26 -2.80 4.05
C GLU A 46 8.06 -1.68 5.06
N GLU A 47 7.92 -0.45 4.58
CA GLU A 47 7.76 0.74 5.41
C GLU A 47 6.50 0.72 6.28
N ARG A 48 5.37 0.26 5.74
CA ARG A 48 4.06 0.40 6.40
C ARG A 48 3.61 -0.85 7.13
N VAL A 49 3.90 -2.02 6.58
CA VAL A 49 3.44 -3.30 7.14
C VAL A 49 4.59 -3.99 7.86
N PHE A 50 5.69 -4.27 7.15
CA PHE A 50 6.76 -5.11 7.70
C PHE A 50 7.40 -4.51 8.95
N ARG A 51 7.72 -3.21 8.92
CA ARG A 51 8.34 -2.53 10.07
C ARG A 51 7.41 -2.35 11.27
N SER A 52 6.09 -2.38 11.06
CA SER A 52 5.10 -2.18 12.13
C SER A 52 4.56 -3.48 12.71
N PHE A 53 4.35 -4.50 11.88
CA PHE A 53 3.71 -5.77 12.27
C PHE A 53 4.55 -7.01 11.95
N GLY A 54 5.66 -6.86 11.21
CA GLY A 54 6.46 -7.97 10.72
C GLY A 54 5.95 -8.56 9.40
N ALA A 55 6.47 -9.73 9.07
CA ALA A 55 6.12 -10.43 7.85
C ALA A 55 4.68 -10.96 7.89
N SER A 56 3.85 -10.57 6.92
CA SER A 56 2.57 -11.25 6.68
C SER A 56 2.83 -12.66 6.15
N SER A 57 2.08 -13.65 6.63
CA SER A 57 2.14 -15.03 6.15
C SER A 57 1.49 -15.22 4.77
N LEU A 58 0.53 -14.36 4.43
CA LEU A 58 -0.16 -14.36 3.15
C LEU A 58 -0.34 -12.92 2.67
N ILE A 59 -0.04 -12.67 1.41
CA ILE A 59 -0.38 -11.42 0.72
C ILE A 59 -1.32 -11.80 -0.41
N ARG A 60 -2.54 -11.27 -0.37
CA ARG A 60 -3.50 -11.35 -1.47
C ARG A 60 -3.57 -10.00 -2.17
N HIS A 61 -3.54 -10.02 -3.48
CA HIS A 61 -3.86 -8.91 -4.35
C HIS A 61 -4.81 -9.45 -5.43
N ASP A 62 -5.91 -8.73 -5.68
CA ASP A 62 -6.99 -9.14 -6.58
C ASP A 62 -7.54 -10.57 -6.28
#